data_AF-F6ETV2-F1
#
_entry.id   AF-F6ETV2-F1
#
_cell.length_a   1.000
_cell.length_b   1.000
_cell.length_c   1.000
_cell.angle_alpha   90.00
_cell.angle_beta   90.00
_cell.angle_gamma   90.00
#
_symmetry.space_group_name_H-M   'P 1'
#
loop_
_entity.id
_entity.type
_entity.pdbx_description
1 polymer ?
#
loop_
_entity_poly.entity_id
_entity_poly.type
_entity_poly.pdbx_seq_one_letter_code
_entity_poly.pdbx_strand_id
1 'polypeptide(L)'
;MKGELKILNLAHGLLLGLVLAAPLIAPSLLPWGAEALFIIAAFQLRLADRRWETRAGLRGWISHIRMAPLRLLPWTGTAIVALIAGPEQARLATAILIAIAMGELLIYPVIAHLLGRLPRLGLAGAILLLLIGCGLAEPGQAARYAMAFALGMGGCVFWLRGPDGEAGATLAASAGAVGALTVALVWPAVQGVAIPAAILCLTLTFAHLSVMRRHPLHWRLPSVANN
;
A
#
# COMPACT_ATOMS: atom_id res chain seq x y z
N MET A 1 -21.28 -6.12 3.13
CA MET A 1 -19.84 -6.42 3.38
C MET A 1 -19.64 -6.59 4.88
N LYS A 2 -19.86 -7.79 5.45
CA LYS A 2 -19.75 -8.00 6.90
C LYS A 2 -18.39 -8.63 7.24
N GLY A 3 -17.35 -7.81 7.42
CA GLY A 3 -16.19 -8.18 8.25
C GLY A 3 -14.81 -8.32 7.58
N GLU A 4 -14.69 -8.30 6.25
CA GLU A 4 -13.37 -8.27 5.61
C GLU A 4 -12.66 -6.93 5.91
N LEU A 5 -11.39 -6.99 6.31
CA LEU A 5 -10.52 -5.82 6.59
C LEU A 5 -10.88 -4.92 7.79
N LYS A 6 -11.63 -5.38 8.80
CA LYS A 6 -11.99 -4.52 9.97
C LYS A 6 -10.78 -3.84 10.62
N ILE A 7 -9.72 -4.60 10.89
CA ILE A 7 -8.53 -4.07 11.59
C ILE A 7 -7.76 -3.15 10.66
N LEU A 8 -7.63 -3.49 9.37
CA LEU A 8 -6.95 -2.61 8.42
C LEU A 8 -7.70 -1.28 8.21
N ASN A 9 -9.03 -1.31 8.16
CA ASN A 9 -9.85 -0.11 8.04
C ASN A 9 -9.73 0.78 9.29
N LEU A 10 -9.72 0.18 10.48
CA LEU A 10 -9.49 0.90 11.73
C LEU A 10 -8.09 1.54 11.74
N ALA A 11 -7.06 0.78 11.36
CA ALA A 11 -5.69 1.27 11.28
C ALA A 11 -5.54 2.42 10.27
N HIS A 12 -6.19 2.33 9.11
CA HIS A 12 -6.24 3.44 8.14
C HIS A 12 -6.90 4.67 8.76
N GLY A 13 -8.08 4.54 9.38
CA GLY A 13 -8.77 5.69 10.00
C GLY A 13 -7.94 6.37 11.09
N LEU A 14 -7.27 5.57 11.95
CA LEU A 14 -6.36 6.09 12.98
C LEU A 14 -5.15 6.79 12.36
N LEU A 15 -4.52 6.19 11.34
CA LEU A 15 -3.39 6.79 10.64
C LEU A 15 -3.79 8.10 9.97
N LEU A 16 -4.95 8.15 9.33
CA LEU A 16 -5.47 9.38 8.73
C LEU A 16 -5.65 10.48 9.80
N GLY A 17 -6.25 10.15 10.94
CA GLY A 17 -6.37 11.07 12.07
C GLY A 17 -5.01 11.59 12.56
N LEU A 18 -4.02 10.70 12.69
CA LEU A 18 -2.65 11.07 13.06
C LEU A 18 -1.98 11.96 12.02
N VAL A 19 -2.14 11.68 10.72
CA VAL A 19 -1.61 12.51 9.63
C VAL A 19 -2.25 13.89 9.65
N LEU A 20 -3.56 13.98 9.91
CA LEU A 20 -4.25 15.26 10.00
C LEU A 20 -3.83 16.07 11.24
N ALA A 21 -3.44 15.40 12.34
CA ALA A 21 -2.94 16.04 13.56
C ALA A 21 -1.42 16.33 13.51
N ALA A 22 -0.67 15.64 12.66
CA ALA A 22 0.79 15.73 12.57
C ALA A 22 1.34 17.15 12.36
N PRO A 23 0.70 18.06 11.60
CA PRO A 23 1.16 19.45 11.49
C PRO A 23 1.38 20.16 12.83
N LEU A 24 0.55 19.84 13.83
CA LEU A 24 0.54 20.50 15.13
C LEU A 24 1.51 19.85 16.13
N ILE A 25 1.82 18.57 15.96
CA ILE A 25 2.52 17.75 16.96
C ILE A 25 3.92 17.36 16.46
N ALA A 26 4.03 16.92 15.21
CA ALA A 26 5.24 16.34 14.64
C ALA A 26 5.27 16.51 13.11
N PRO A 27 5.47 17.74 12.60
CA PRO A 27 5.38 18.04 11.17
C PRO A 27 6.41 17.26 10.33
N SER A 28 7.54 16.86 10.92
CA SER A 28 8.55 16.02 10.26
C SER A 28 8.06 14.60 9.92
N LEU A 29 6.96 14.13 10.52
CA LEU A 29 6.39 12.81 10.26
C LEU A 29 5.37 12.81 9.11
N LEU A 30 4.90 13.98 8.66
CA LEU A 30 3.92 14.09 7.58
C LEU A 30 4.32 13.35 6.30
N PRO A 31 5.57 13.44 5.81
CA PRO A 31 5.95 12.74 4.59
C PRO A 31 5.80 11.22 4.71
N TRP A 32 6.14 10.66 5.87
CA TRP A 32 6.07 9.22 6.16
C TRP A 32 4.64 8.75 6.41
N GLY A 33 3.83 9.58 7.08
CA GLY A 33 2.41 9.30 7.28
C GLY A 33 1.63 9.30 5.96
N ALA A 34 1.92 10.25 5.07
CA ALA A 34 1.37 10.27 3.72
C ALA A 34 1.79 9.01 2.92
N GLU A 35 3.07 8.61 2.99
CA GLU A 35 3.54 7.37 2.36
C GLU A 35 2.77 6.14 2.84
N ALA A 36 2.50 6.07 4.15
CA ALA A 36 1.73 5.00 4.74
C ALA A 36 0.28 4.96 4.24
N LEU A 37 -0.36 6.14 4.12
CA LEU A 37 -1.68 6.24 3.53
C LEU A 37 -1.69 5.75 2.07
N PHE A 38 -0.65 6.07 1.28
CA PHE A 38 -0.57 5.65 -0.13
C PHE A 38 -0.52 4.12 -0.24
N ILE A 39 0.28 3.45 0.58
CA ILE A 39 0.39 1.99 0.61
C ILE A 39 -0.96 1.36 1.00
N ILE A 40 -1.56 1.82 2.11
CA ILE A 40 -2.79 1.22 2.65
C ILE A 40 -3.99 1.48 1.73
N ALA A 41 -4.14 2.70 1.22
CA ALA A 41 -5.24 3.05 0.32
C ALA A 41 -5.15 2.28 -1.00
N ALA A 42 -3.95 2.15 -1.60
CA ALA A 42 -3.76 1.38 -2.83
C ALA A 42 -4.03 -0.12 -2.62
N PHE A 43 -3.64 -0.65 -1.45
CA PHE A 43 -3.97 -2.03 -1.06
C PHE A 43 -5.49 -2.22 -1.00
N GLN A 44 -6.21 -1.34 -0.30
CA GLN A 44 -7.66 -1.40 -0.16
C GLN A 44 -8.39 -1.20 -1.50
N LEU A 45 -7.90 -0.27 -2.34
CA LEU A 45 -8.42 -0.06 -3.69
C LEU A 45 -8.30 -1.33 -4.53
N ARG A 46 -7.11 -1.95 -4.53
CA ARG A 46 -6.88 -3.21 -5.25
C ARG A 46 -7.75 -4.33 -4.71
N LEU A 47 -7.97 -4.39 -3.40
CA LEU A 47 -8.84 -5.40 -2.80
C LEU A 47 -10.32 -5.17 -3.15
N ALA A 48 -10.78 -3.93 -3.16
CA ALA A 48 -12.17 -3.60 -3.50
C ALA A 48 -12.47 -3.97 -4.96
N ASP A 49 -11.46 -3.89 -5.82
CA ASP A 49 -11.56 -4.15 -7.25
C ASP A 49 -11.10 -5.56 -7.65
N ARG A 50 -11.67 -6.58 -6.97
CA ARG A 50 -11.36 -8.01 -7.24
C ARG A 50 -11.71 -8.45 -8.66
N ARG A 51 -12.56 -7.70 -9.37
CA ARG A 51 -13.10 -8.05 -10.70
C ARG A 51 -12.29 -7.45 -11.85
N TRP A 52 -11.16 -6.79 -11.59
CA TRP A 52 -10.43 -6.10 -12.66
C TRP A 52 -9.90 -7.02 -13.77
N GLU A 53 -9.59 -8.28 -13.46
CA GLU A 53 -9.13 -9.25 -14.49
C GLU A 53 -10.18 -9.46 -15.59
N THR A 54 -11.48 -9.24 -15.30
CA THR A 54 -12.56 -9.38 -16.29
C THR A 54 -12.85 -8.09 -17.06
N ARG A 55 -12.19 -6.98 -16.74
CA ARG A 55 -12.41 -5.64 -17.33
C ARG A 55 -11.18 -5.08 -18.07
N ALA A 56 -10.25 -5.94 -18.48
CA ALA A 56 -9.06 -5.51 -19.20
C ALA A 56 -9.40 -4.67 -20.46
N GLY A 57 -8.60 -3.62 -20.71
CA GLY A 57 -8.72 -2.75 -21.89
C GLY A 57 -9.36 -1.37 -21.62
N LEU A 58 -9.60 -0.62 -22.69
CA LEU A 58 -10.02 0.80 -22.64
C LEU A 58 -11.34 1.02 -21.89
N ARG A 59 -12.30 0.08 -21.95
CA ARG A 59 -13.59 0.20 -21.26
C ARG A 59 -13.44 0.12 -19.74
N GLY A 60 -12.59 -0.77 -19.23
CA GLY A 60 -12.25 -0.82 -17.82
C GLY A 60 -11.56 0.46 -17.36
N TRP A 61 -10.61 0.94 -18.16
CA TRP A 61 -9.90 2.20 -17.92
C TRP A 61 -10.87 3.39 -17.79
N ILE A 62 -11.77 3.59 -18.76
CA ILE A 62 -12.76 4.68 -18.74
C ILE A 62 -13.67 4.55 -17.52
N SER A 63 -14.12 3.34 -17.19
CA SER A 63 -14.95 3.11 -16.01
C SER A 63 -14.22 3.46 -14.72
N HIS A 64 -12.91 3.19 -14.63
CA HIS A 64 -12.11 3.51 -13.44
C HIS A 64 -11.86 5.01 -13.29
N ILE A 65 -11.52 5.69 -14.40
CA ILE A 65 -11.37 7.15 -14.42
C ILE A 65 -12.66 7.82 -13.95
N ARG A 66 -13.84 7.34 -14.39
CA ARG A 66 -15.13 7.91 -13.97
C ARG A 66 -15.38 7.84 -12.46
N MET A 67 -14.77 6.87 -11.76
CA MET A 67 -14.89 6.72 -10.31
C MET A 67 -13.76 7.42 -9.54
N ALA A 68 -12.68 7.81 -10.21
CA ALA A 68 -11.53 8.46 -9.60
C ALA A 68 -11.86 9.76 -8.85
N PRO A 69 -12.74 10.67 -9.33
CA PRO A 69 -12.99 11.94 -8.64
C PRO A 69 -13.40 11.79 -7.17
N LEU A 70 -14.27 10.83 -6.87
CA LEU A 70 -14.70 10.57 -5.48
C LEU A 70 -13.56 9.99 -4.63
N ARG A 71 -12.64 9.24 -5.23
CA ARG A 71 -11.45 8.70 -4.55
C ARG A 71 -10.36 9.74 -4.34
N LEU A 72 -10.29 10.77 -5.19
CA LEU A 72 -9.34 11.88 -5.07
C LEU A 72 -9.72 12.86 -3.95
N LEU A 73 -11.00 12.99 -3.62
CA LEU A 73 -11.49 13.99 -2.65
C LEU A 73 -10.80 13.91 -1.26
N PRO A 74 -10.62 12.74 -0.63
CA PRO A 74 -9.89 12.64 0.65
C PRO A 74 -8.43 13.05 0.55
N TRP A 75 -7.80 12.82 -0.60
CA TRP A 75 -6.40 13.22 -0.86
C TRP A 75 -6.26 14.72 -1.02
N THR A 76 -7.24 15.38 -1.64
CA THR A 76 -7.31 16.84 -1.65
C THR A 76 -7.37 17.39 -0.24
N GLY A 77 -8.16 16.79 0.65
CA GLY A 77 -8.20 17.16 2.07
C GLY A 77 -6.83 17.00 2.74
N THR A 78 -6.14 15.88 2.50
CA THR A 78 -4.79 15.63 3.03
C THR A 78 -3.77 16.65 2.52
N ALA A 79 -3.83 17.01 1.24
CA ALA A 79 -2.97 18.03 0.65
C ALA A 79 -3.26 19.43 1.19
N ILE A 80 -4.53 19.78 1.44
CA ILE A 80 -4.91 21.04 2.09
C ILE A 80 -4.34 21.11 3.50
N VAL A 81 -4.40 20.02 4.27
CA VAL A 81 -3.80 20.00 5.62
C VAL A 81 -2.28 20.19 5.55
N ALA A 82 -1.60 19.55 4.59
CA ALA A 82 -0.18 19.80 4.37
C ALA A 82 0.10 21.27 4.01
N LEU A 83 -0.74 21.93 3.21
CA LEU A 83 -0.61 23.37 2.93
C LEU A 83 -0.81 24.24 4.18
N ILE A 84 -1.80 23.93 5.01
CA ILE A 84 -2.08 24.65 6.26
C ILE A 84 -0.92 24.51 7.24
N ALA A 85 -0.20 23.38 7.20
CA ALA A 85 0.95 23.12 8.07
C ALA A 85 2.12 24.10 7.87
N GLY A 86 2.16 24.82 6.74
CA GLY A 86 3.13 25.89 6.49
C GLY A 86 3.61 25.95 5.04
N PRO A 87 4.22 27.08 4.62
CA PRO A 87 4.67 27.30 3.24
C PRO A 87 5.73 26.28 2.78
N GLU A 88 6.59 25.83 3.69
CA GLU A 88 7.60 24.79 3.41
C GLU A 88 6.98 23.44 3.01
N GLN A 89 5.72 23.19 3.40
CA GLN A 89 4.99 21.97 3.09
C GLN A 89 4.14 22.06 1.81
N ALA A 90 4.16 23.21 1.11
CA ALA A 90 3.48 23.32 -0.17
C ALA A 90 4.00 22.31 -1.20
N ARG A 91 5.32 22.04 -1.19
CA ARG A 91 5.93 21.00 -2.04
C ARG A 91 5.37 19.62 -1.74
N LEU A 92 5.17 19.30 -0.46
CA LEU A 92 4.59 18.03 -0.03
C LEU A 92 3.13 17.90 -0.50
N ALA A 93 2.33 18.95 -0.35
CA ALA A 93 0.95 18.95 -0.83
C ALA A 93 0.87 18.73 -2.35
N THR A 94 1.71 19.43 -3.12
CA THR A 94 1.81 19.20 -4.57
C THR A 94 2.24 17.78 -4.90
N ALA A 95 3.23 17.24 -4.17
CA ALA A 95 3.69 15.87 -4.37
C ALA A 95 2.60 14.84 -4.10
N ILE A 96 1.79 15.02 -3.05
CA ILE A 96 0.63 14.17 -2.75
C ILE A 96 -0.36 14.21 -3.92
N LEU A 97 -0.72 15.41 -4.39
CA LEU A 97 -1.70 15.58 -5.48
C LEU A 97 -1.20 14.96 -6.81
N ILE A 98 0.06 15.20 -7.17
CA ILE A 98 0.67 14.60 -8.36
C ILE A 98 0.67 13.08 -8.23
N ALA A 99 1.14 12.56 -7.09
CA ALA A 99 1.26 11.12 -6.90
C ALA A 99 -0.08 10.40 -6.91
N ILE A 100 -1.13 10.96 -6.31
CA ILE A 100 -2.45 10.34 -6.36
C ILE A 100 -3.09 10.45 -7.74
N ALA A 101 -2.91 11.57 -8.45
CA ALA A 101 -3.38 11.71 -9.82
C ALA A 101 -2.71 10.68 -10.74
N MET A 102 -1.38 10.53 -10.64
CA MET A 102 -0.65 9.48 -11.36
C MET A 102 -1.09 8.08 -10.91
N GLY A 103 -1.24 7.88 -9.59
CA GLY A 103 -1.67 6.64 -8.94
C GLY A 103 -2.99 6.12 -9.51
N GLU A 104 -4.03 6.95 -9.47
CA GLU A 104 -5.39 6.60 -9.89
C GLU A 104 -5.57 6.60 -11.40
N LEU A 105 -4.96 7.55 -12.14
CA LEU A 105 -5.27 7.75 -13.55
C LEU A 105 -4.35 6.99 -14.50
N LEU A 106 -3.14 6.63 -14.07
CA LEU A 106 -2.12 5.99 -14.92
C LEU A 106 -1.61 4.68 -14.31
N ILE A 107 -1.09 4.75 -13.09
CA ILE A 107 -0.42 3.63 -12.42
C ILE A 107 -1.39 2.50 -12.17
N TYR A 108 -2.56 2.76 -11.57
CA TYR A 108 -3.54 1.72 -11.27
C TYR A 108 -4.01 1.00 -12.54
N PRO A 109 -4.51 1.70 -13.59
CA PRO A 109 -4.98 1.01 -14.79
C PRO A 109 -3.90 0.18 -15.51
N VAL A 110 -2.64 0.65 -15.54
CA VAL A 110 -1.52 -0.06 -16.19
C VAL A 110 -1.04 -1.23 -15.34
N ILE A 111 -0.71 -0.96 -14.07
CA ILE A 111 -0.05 -1.93 -13.19
C ILE A 111 -1.03 -3.01 -12.76
N ALA A 112 -2.31 -2.72 -12.51
CA ALA A 112 -3.28 -3.74 -12.10
C ALA A 112 -3.37 -4.90 -13.12
N HIS A 113 -3.19 -4.60 -14.42
CA HIS A 113 -3.14 -5.60 -15.48
C HIS A 113 -1.83 -6.41 -15.48
N LEU A 114 -0.69 -5.73 -15.29
CA LEU A 114 0.62 -6.39 -15.24
C LEU A 114 0.75 -7.30 -14.00
N LEU A 115 0.29 -6.85 -12.84
CA LEU A 115 0.33 -7.63 -11.59
C LEU A 115 -0.48 -8.94 -11.70
N GLY A 116 -1.59 -8.91 -12.44
CA GLY A 116 -2.40 -10.10 -12.73
C GLY A 116 -1.61 -11.21 -13.45
N ARG A 117 -0.59 -10.86 -14.23
CA ARG A 117 0.18 -11.81 -15.04
C ARG A 117 1.48 -12.31 -14.39
N LEU A 118 2.00 -11.58 -13.41
CA LEU A 118 3.26 -11.95 -12.76
C LEU A 118 3.08 -13.19 -11.87
N PRO A 119 3.97 -14.19 -11.91
CA PRO A 119 3.97 -15.25 -10.91
C PRO A 119 4.33 -14.68 -9.53
N ARG A 120 4.06 -15.43 -8.45
CA ARG A 120 4.27 -14.96 -7.07
C ARG A 120 5.71 -14.52 -6.79
N LEU A 121 6.71 -15.23 -7.34
CA LEU A 121 8.11 -14.83 -7.25
C LEU A 121 8.40 -13.53 -8.02
N GLY A 122 7.83 -13.38 -9.21
CA GLY A 122 7.94 -12.13 -9.98
C GLY A 122 7.32 -10.94 -9.25
N LEU A 123 6.22 -11.16 -8.54
CA LEU A 123 5.60 -10.15 -7.70
C LEU A 123 6.45 -9.77 -6.48
N ALA A 124 7.06 -10.75 -5.82
CA ALA A 124 8.02 -10.50 -4.75
C ALA A 124 9.23 -9.69 -5.25
N GLY A 125 9.76 -10.05 -6.43
CA GLY A 125 10.81 -9.28 -7.10
C GLY A 125 10.38 -7.84 -7.39
N ALA A 126 9.17 -7.63 -7.91
CA ALA A 126 8.62 -6.30 -8.16
C ALA A 126 8.46 -5.47 -6.87
N ILE A 127 8.00 -6.09 -5.77
CA ILE A 127 7.92 -5.45 -4.44
C ILE A 127 9.31 -5.02 -3.97
N LEU A 128 10.33 -5.87 -4.11
CA LEU A 128 11.72 -5.53 -3.75
C LEU A 128 12.25 -4.37 -4.59
N LEU A 129 12.00 -4.35 -5.90
CA LEU A 129 12.38 -3.24 -6.78
C LEU A 129 11.69 -1.93 -6.40
N LEU A 130 10.40 -1.98 -6.03
CA LEU A 130 9.66 -0.81 -5.55
C LEU A 130 10.20 -0.29 -4.22
N LEU A 131 10.60 -1.19 -3.30
CA LEU A 131 11.24 -0.80 -2.03
C LEU A 131 12.59 -0.14 -2.26
N ILE A 132 13.42 -0.68 -3.16
CA ILE A 132 14.69 -0.05 -3.57
C ILE A 132 14.40 1.32 -4.19
N GLY A 133 13.42 1.41 -5.07
CA GLY A 133 12.98 2.67 -5.67
C GLY A 133 12.57 3.71 -4.63
N CYS A 134 11.78 3.32 -3.62
CA CYS A 134 11.50 4.19 -2.48
C CYS A 134 12.79 4.63 -1.78
N GLY A 135 13.76 3.74 -1.56
CA GLY A 135 15.07 4.10 -1.01
C GLY A 135 15.86 5.14 -1.80
N LEU A 136 15.69 5.19 -3.12
CA LEU A 136 16.37 6.13 -4.03
C LEU A 136 15.66 7.48 -4.16
N ALA A 137 14.40 7.59 -3.71
CA ALA A 137 13.62 8.82 -3.77
C ALA A 137 13.50 9.49 -2.39
N GLU A 138 13.72 10.80 -2.35
CA GLU A 138 13.65 11.54 -1.09
C GLU A 138 12.23 11.58 -0.52
N PRO A 139 12.09 11.64 0.82
CA PRO A 139 10.80 11.86 1.47
C PRO A 139 10.09 13.11 0.92
N GLY A 140 8.79 13.00 0.66
CA GLY A 140 8.01 14.12 0.12
C GLY A 140 8.07 14.29 -1.40
N GLN A 141 8.81 13.46 -2.13
CA GLN A 141 8.78 13.47 -3.60
C GLN A 141 7.58 12.68 -4.14
N ALA A 142 6.97 13.17 -5.22
CA ALA A 142 5.81 12.51 -5.85
C ALA A 142 6.15 11.09 -6.35
N ALA A 143 7.38 10.87 -6.84
CA ALA A 143 7.86 9.57 -7.28
C ALA A 143 7.84 8.54 -6.15
N ARG A 144 8.25 8.94 -4.93
CA ARG A 144 8.21 8.08 -3.73
C ARG A 144 6.79 7.63 -3.43
N TYR A 145 5.83 8.54 -3.42
CA TYR A 145 4.42 8.22 -3.20
C TYR A 145 3.80 7.37 -4.30
N ALA A 146 4.19 7.59 -5.56
CA ALA A 146 3.78 6.75 -6.67
C ALA A 146 4.30 5.31 -6.53
N MET A 147 5.54 5.14 -6.10
CA MET A 147 6.12 3.82 -5.78
C MET A 147 5.43 3.18 -4.58
N ALA A 148 5.14 3.94 -3.53
CA ALA A 148 4.39 3.50 -2.36
C ALA A 148 2.96 3.04 -2.72
N PHE A 149 2.29 3.75 -3.63
CA PHE A 149 1.00 3.33 -4.18
C PHE A 149 1.12 1.99 -4.93
N ALA A 150 2.09 1.86 -5.83
CA ALA A 150 2.35 0.60 -6.54
C ALA A 150 2.71 -0.55 -5.59
N LEU A 151 3.45 -0.25 -4.52
CA LEU A 151 3.82 -1.19 -3.45
C LEU A 151 2.59 -1.72 -2.72
N GLY A 152 1.63 -0.84 -2.39
CA GLY A 152 0.35 -1.22 -1.80
C GLY A 152 -0.47 -2.15 -2.70
N MET A 153 -0.56 -1.83 -4.00
CA MET A 153 -1.21 -2.72 -4.99
C MET A 153 -0.52 -4.08 -5.08
N GLY A 154 0.81 -4.08 -5.20
CA GLY A 154 1.62 -5.31 -5.26
C GLY A 154 1.46 -6.16 -4.02
N GLY A 155 1.49 -5.53 -2.84
CA GLY A 155 1.20 -6.14 -1.55
C GLY A 155 -0.16 -6.82 -1.49
N CYS A 156 -1.21 -6.15 -1.99
CA CYS A 156 -2.55 -6.74 -2.03
C CYS A 156 -2.60 -7.98 -2.92
N VAL A 157 -2.00 -7.94 -4.12
CA VAL A 157 -1.98 -9.11 -5.01
C VAL A 157 -1.14 -10.23 -4.40
N PHE A 158 -0.05 -9.90 -3.72
CA PHE A 158 0.83 -10.89 -3.06
C PHE A 158 0.09 -11.58 -1.93
N TRP A 159 -0.63 -10.80 -1.13
CA TRP A 159 -1.49 -11.29 -0.06
C TRP A 159 -2.63 -12.15 -0.58
N LEU A 160 -3.34 -11.71 -1.63
CA LEU A 160 -4.46 -12.46 -2.23
C LEU A 160 -4.05 -13.81 -2.83
N ARG A 161 -2.79 -13.95 -3.27
CA ARG A 161 -2.20 -15.20 -3.77
C ARG A 161 -1.45 -15.97 -2.68
N GLY A 162 -1.40 -15.40 -1.48
CA GLY A 162 -0.83 -16.00 -0.31
C GLY A 162 -1.79 -17.02 0.31
N PRO A 163 -1.29 -17.80 1.27
CA PRO A 163 -2.09 -18.73 2.04
C PRO A 163 -2.99 -17.96 3.01
N ASP A 164 -4.26 -18.28 2.97
CA ASP A 164 -5.29 -17.67 3.82
C ASP A 164 -5.28 -18.31 5.22
N GLY A 165 -5.29 -17.47 6.27
CA GLY A 165 -5.52 -17.90 7.65
C GLY A 165 -4.38 -18.66 8.34
N GLU A 166 -3.20 -18.75 7.73
CA GLU A 166 -2.06 -19.39 8.39
C GLU A 166 -1.33 -18.48 9.38
N ALA A 167 -1.15 -18.99 10.61
CA ALA A 167 -0.39 -18.30 11.65
C ALA A 167 1.04 -17.95 11.22
N GLY A 168 1.69 -18.83 10.43
CA GLY A 168 3.05 -18.59 9.92
C GLY A 168 3.16 -17.37 9.01
N ALA A 169 2.16 -17.13 8.15
CA ALA A 169 2.14 -15.95 7.27
C ALA A 169 1.94 -14.65 8.07
N THR A 170 1.02 -14.66 9.04
CA THR A 170 0.81 -13.52 9.95
C THR A 170 2.06 -13.24 10.78
N LEU A 171 2.70 -14.27 11.33
CA LEU A 171 3.94 -14.15 12.12
C LEU A 171 5.10 -13.64 11.27
N ALA A 172 5.24 -14.11 10.03
CA ALA A 172 6.27 -13.63 9.11
C ALA A 172 6.05 -12.16 8.74
N ALA A 173 4.82 -11.75 8.45
CA ALA A 173 4.48 -10.36 8.19
C ALA A 173 4.72 -9.47 9.41
N SER A 174 4.34 -9.92 10.61
CA SER A 174 4.55 -9.17 11.85
C SER A 174 6.03 -9.08 12.21
N ALA A 175 6.79 -10.17 12.05
CA ALA A 175 8.23 -10.18 12.27
C ALA A 175 8.95 -9.27 11.27
N GLY A 176 8.51 -9.25 10.00
CA GLY A 176 8.99 -8.32 9.00
C GLY A 176 8.71 -6.86 9.37
N ALA A 177 7.51 -6.56 9.89
CA ALA A 177 7.16 -5.23 10.36
C ALA A 177 8.04 -4.77 11.52
N VAL A 178 8.19 -5.61 12.54
CA VAL A 178 9.05 -5.32 13.70
C VAL A 178 10.50 -5.16 13.27
N GLY A 179 11.03 -6.11 12.50
CA GLY A 179 12.42 -6.07 12.04
C GLY A 179 12.72 -4.84 11.19
N ALA A 180 11.87 -4.51 10.22
CA ALA A 180 12.04 -3.33 9.39
C ALA A 180 11.93 -2.02 10.19
N LEU A 181 11.01 -1.95 11.17
CA LEU A 181 10.91 -0.79 12.06
C LEU A 181 12.15 -0.66 12.95
N THR A 182 12.64 -1.75 13.54
CA THR A 182 13.88 -1.74 14.34
C THR A 182 15.07 -1.29 13.49
N VAL A 183 15.18 -1.79 12.25
CA VAL A 183 16.24 -1.35 11.32
C VAL A 183 16.11 0.15 11.00
N ALA A 184 14.90 0.66 10.76
CA ALA A 184 14.68 2.09 10.52
C ALA A 184 15.07 2.97 11.72
N LEU A 185 14.88 2.46 12.94
CA LEU A 185 15.22 3.17 14.19
C LEU A 185 16.71 3.15 14.49
N VAL A 186 17.38 2.01 14.27
CA VAL A 186 18.80 1.82 14.61
C VAL A 186 19.71 2.33 13.49
N TRP A 187 19.25 2.31 12.24
CA TRP A 187 20.04 2.70 11.08
C TRP A 187 19.31 3.75 10.22
N PRO A 188 19.47 5.06 10.53
CA PRO A 188 18.78 6.13 9.82
C PRO A 188 19.01 6.14 8.30
N ALA A 189 20.21 5.76 7.85
CA ALA A 189 20.57 5.78 6.43
C ALA A 189 19.72 4.83 5.56
N VAL A 190 19.05 3.83 6.15
CA VAL A 190 18.20 2.89 5.40
C VAL A 190 16.70 3.16 5.58
N GLN A 191 16.32 4.25 6.27
CA GLN A 191 14.91 4.61 6.51
C GLN A 191 14.09 4.69 5.23
N GLY A 192 14.69 5.17 4.13
CA GLY A 192 14.04 5.28 2.83
C GLY A 192 13.49 3.95 2.30
N VAL A 193 14.09 2.81 2.67
CA VAL A 193 13.64 1.46 2.31
C VAL A 193 12.90 0.79 3.46
N ALA A 194 13.43 0.94 4.68
CA ALA A 194 12.96 0.23 5.86
C ALA A 194 11.55 0.68 6.30
N ILE A 195 11.22 1.97 6.19
CA ILE A 195 9.89 2.48 6.56
C ILE A 195 8.79 1.94 5.63
N PRO A 196 8.87 2.05 4.28
CA PRO A 196 7.84 1.47 3.41
C PRO A 196 7.76 -0.05 3.52
N ALA A 197 8.88 -0.74 3.79
CA ALA A 197 8.86 -2.17 4.08
C ALA A 197 8.07 -2.48 5.37
N ALA A 198 8.33 -1.73 6.46
CA ALA A 198 7.61 -1.87 7.72
C ALA A 198 6.10 -1.62 7.54
N ILE A 199 5.73 -0.55 6.82
CA ILE A 199 4.33 -0.22 6.53
C ILE A 199 3.66 -1.33 5.72
N LEU A 200 4.31 -1.84 4.67
CA LEU A 200 3.78 -2.93 3.86
C LEU A 200 3.55 -4.18 4.73
N CYS A 201 4.53 -4.57 5.54
CA CYS A 201 4.43 -5.70 6.46
C CYS A 201 3.32 -5.50 7.51
N LEU A 202 3.14 -4.30 8.05
CA LEU A 202 2.01 -3.97 8.94
C LEU A 202 0.67 -4.10 8.23
N THR A 203 0.58 -3.59 7.00
CA THR A 203 -0.62 -3.68 6.15
C THR A 203 -1.00 -5.14 5.91
N LEU A 204 -0.01 -5.99 5.57
CA LEU A 204 -0.19 -7.44 5.41
C LEU A 204 -0.63 -8.11 6.73
N THR A 205 0.00 -7.75 7.85
CA THR A 205 -0.36 -8.26 9.18
C THR A 205 -1.82 -7.95 9.50
N PHE A 206 -2.26 -6.69 9.34
CA PHE A 206 -3.64 -6.30 9.57
C PHE A 206 -4.61 -6.93 8.58
N ALA A 207 -4.22 -7.14 7.32
CA ALA A 207 -5.02 -7.85 6.35
C ALA A 207 -5.25 -9.31 6.76
N HIS A 208 -4.19 -10.01 7.21
CA HIS A 208 -4.29 -11.36 7.75
C HIS A 208 -5.17 -11.42 9.01
N LEU A 209 -4.97 -10.51 9.97
CA LEU A 209 -5.77 -10.46 11.20
C LEU A 209 -7.24 -10.12 10.93
N SER A 210 -7.53 -9.38 9.86
CA SER A 210 -8.90 -8.99 9.51
C SER A 210 -9.69 -10.09 8.79
N VAL A 211 -9.04 -11.19 8.39
CA VAL A 211 -9.64 -12.22 7.56
C VAL A 211 -9.46 -13.58 8.23
N MET A 212 -10.45 -14.00 9.02
CA MET A 212 -10.71 -15.42 9.25
C MET A 212 -11.48 -15.98 8.05
N ARG A 213 -10.81 -16.17 6.90
CA ARG A 213 -11.38 -16.93 5.78
C ARG A 213 -11.50 -18.39 6.23
N ARG A 214 -12.67 -18.99 6.00
CA ARG A 214 -12.95 -20.40 6.31
C ARG A 214 -11.90 -21.30 5.65
N HIS A 215 -11.45 -22.31 6.42
CA HIS A 215 -10.46 -23.35 6.15
C HIS A 215 -9.10 -22.89 5.55
N PRO A 216 -8.00 -22.97 6.32
CA PRO A 216 -6.68 -22.61 5.81
C PRO A 216 -6.27 -23.53 4.66
N LEU A 217 -5.90 -22.95 3.52
CA LEU A 217 -5.21 -23.66 2.45
C LEU A 217 -3.71 -23.63 2.77
N HIS A 218 -3.13 -24.81 2.99
CA HIS A 218 -1.74 -24.96 3.43
C HIS A 218 -0.72 -24.60 2.34
N TRP A 219 0.48 -24.12 2.71
CA TRP A 219 1.61 -23.82 1.77
C TRP A 219 2.15 -25.04 1.00
N ARG A 220 1.59 -26.24 1.19
CA ARG A 220 2.10 -27.43 0.50
C ARG A 220 1.66 -27.39 -0.96
N LEU A 221 2.65 -27.32 -1.85
CA LEU A 221 2.47 -27.69 -3.25
C LEU A 221 1.74 -29.06 -3.29
N PRO A 222 0.80 -29.28 -4.22
CA PRO A 222 0.28 -30.63 -4.42
C PRO A 222 1.49 -31.52 -4.68
N SER A 223 1.77 -32.43 -3.74
CA SER A 223 2.64 -33.55 -4.05
C SER A 223 1.98 -34.22 -5.24
N VAL A 224 2.70 -34.30 -6.36
CA VAL A 224 2.30 -35.13 -7.50
C VAL A 224 2.02 -36.51 -6.93
N ALA A 225 0.74 -36.83 -6.77
CA ALA A 225 0.32 -38.18 -6.47
C ALA A 225 0.54 -38.95 -7.76
N ASN A 226 1.72 -39.56 -7.87
CA ASN A 226 1.88 -40.72 -8.72
C ASN A 226 0.98 -41.79 -8.14
N ASN A 227 -0.14 -42.05 -8.81
CA ASN A 227 -0.78 -43.36 -8.99
C ASN A 227 -1.83 -43.24 -10.09
#